data_AF-A0A0C9UT50-F1
#
_entry.id   AF-A0A0C9UT50-F1
#
_cell.length_a   1.000
_cell.length_b   1.000
_cell.length_c   1.000
_cell.angle_alpha   90.00
_cell.angle_beta   90.00
_cell.angle_gamma   90.00
#
_symmetry.space_group_name_H-M   'P 1'
#
loop_
_entity.id
_entity.type
_entity.pdbx_description
1 polymer ?
#
loop_
_entity_poly.entity_id
_entity_poly.type
_entity_poly.pdbx_seq_one_letter_code
_entity_poly.pdbx_strand_id
1 'polypeptide(L)'
;ITPYQCLYLTYMSLEDRREKTDILRCNPNFHNRPRYDCVVINTSPITFAHLEFIFTCEDMSKRRCDIALVRNLEYSKWRLRTKWEGCTVLEEKSYTFVFLKYLIRGCHLIPTFKKDEGKCYLNDLVDSDAFVRFFLNK
;
A
#
# COMPACT_ATOMS: atom_id res chain seq x y z
N ILE A 1 -18.66 2.30 -14.82
CA ILE A 1 -17.52 1.99 -13.92
C ILE A 1 -17.32 0.49 -13.95
N THR A 2 -16.10 0.02 -14.19
CA THR A 2 -15.77 -1.42 -14.26
C THR A 2 -14.86 -1.78 -13.08
N PRO A 3 -15.28 -2.66 -12.16
CA PRO A 3 -14.47 -3.03 -10.99
C PRO A 3 -13.46 -4.13 -11.32
N TYR A 4 -12.33 -4.13 -10.59
CA TYR A 4 -11.27 -5.13 -10.67
C TYR A 4 -10.85 -5.55 -9.26
N GLN A 5 -10.34 -6.77 -9.12
CA GLN A 5 -9.92 -7.34 -7.84
C GLN A 5 -8.41 -7.64 -7.77
N CYS A 6 -7.70 -7.44 -8.88
CA CYS A 6 -6.28 -7.77 -9.02
C CYS A 6 -5.58 -6.69 -9.85
N LEU A 7 -4.41 -6.26 -9.39
CA LEU A 7 -3.54 -5.28 -10.03
C LEU A 7 -2.15 -5.89 -10.19
N TYR A 8 -1.60 -5.79 -11.39
CA TYR A 8 -0.21 -6.10 -11.68
C TYR A 8 0.54 -4.77 -11.74
N LEU A 9 1.38 -4.51 -10.75
CA LEU A 9 2.09 -3.25 -10.60
C LEU A 9 3.58 -3.46 -10.86
N THR A 10 4.04 -2.94 -11.98
CA THR A 10 5.43 -3.06 -12.42
C THR A 10 6.22 -1.82 -12.00
N TYR A 11 7.41 -2.02 -11.42
CA TYR A 11 8.24 -0.94 -10.91
C TYR A 11 9.73 -1.25 -11.10
N MET A 12 10.54 -0.20 -11.11
CA MET A 12 11.99 -0.30 -11.11
C MET A 12 12.52 -0.39 -9.67
N SER A 13 13.17 -1.49 -9.35
CA SER A 13 13.82 -1.72 -8.06
C SER A 13 15.01 -0.77 -7.87
N LEU A 14 15.12 -0.13 -6.70
CA LEU A 14 16.23 0.74 -6.32
C LEU A 14 17.47 -0.06 -5.93
N GLU A 15 17.30 -1.30 -5.51
CA GLU A 15 18.38 -2.21 -5.11
C GLU A 15 19.26 -2.59 -6.31
N ASP A 16 18.63 -3.15 -7.34
CA ASP A 16 19.33 -3.80 -8.47
C ASP A 16 19.02 -3.14 -9.82
N ARG A 17 18.20 -2.07 -9.84
CA ARG A 17 17.79 -1.35 -11.07
C ARG A 17 17.12 -2.27 -12.10
N ARG A 18 16.46 -3.33 -11.64
CA ARG A 18 15.69 -4.24 -12.48
C ARG A 18 14.20 -4.01 -12.32
N GLU A 19 13.48 -4.36 -13.37
CA GLU A 19 12.02 -4.37 -13.35
C GLU A 19 11.52 -5.52 -12.47
N LYS A 20 10.63 -5.20 -11.54
CA LYS A 20 9.92 -6.15 -10.67
C LYS A 20 8.41 -5.92 -10.83
N THR A 21 7.60 -6.94 -10.53
CA THR A 21 6.13 -6.85 -10.61
C THR A 21 5.49 -7.40 -9.35
N ASP A 22 4.67 -6.58 -8.70
CA ASP A 22 3.84 -6.96 -7.57
C ASP A 22 2.43 -7.33 -8.04
N ILE A 23 1.89 -8.43 -7.51
CA ILE A 23 0.51 -8.85 -7.76
C ILE A 23 -0.32 -8.52 -6.53
N LEU A 24 -1.12 -7.46 -6.64
CA LEU A 24 -1.90 -6.87 -5.56
C LEU A 24 -3.38 -7.22 -5.70
N ARG A 25 -4.06 -7.43 -4.57
CA ARG A 25 -5.48 -7.85 -4.53
C ARG A 25 -6.30 -7.01 -3.56
N CYS A 26 -7.56 -6.78 -3.93
CA CYS A 26 -8.60 -6.15 -3.10
C CYS A 26 -9.88 -6.97 -3.16
N ASN A 27 -9.75 -8.25 -2.83
CA ASN A 27 -10.78 -9.25 -3.09
C ASN A 27 -11.55 -9.60 -1.80
N PRO A 28 -12.86 -9.30 -1.71
CA PRO A 28 -13.64 -9.56 -0.49
C PRO A 28 -13.79 -11.06 -0.19
N ASN A 29 -13.65 -11.93 -1.19
CA ASN A 29 -13.67 -13.38 -1.02
C ASN A 29 -12.49 -14.02 -1.74
N PHE A 30 -11.36 -14.09 -1.06
CA PHE A 30 -10.15 -14.76 -1.50
C PHE A 30 -9.89 -16.02 -0.66
N HIS A 31 -10.23 -17.19 -1.21
CA HIS A 31 -10.20 -18.46 -0.47
C HIS A 31 -10.97 -18.41 0.86
N ASN A 32 -12.22 -17.93 0.81
CA ASN A 32 -13.13 -17.79 1.96
C ASN A 32 -12.68 -16.75 3.00
N ARG A 33 -11.77 -15.85 2.66
CA ARG A 33 -11.34 -14.73 3.52
C ARG A 33 -11.13 -13.46 2.69
N PRO A 34 -11.40 -12.26 3.22
CA PRO A 34 -11.05 -11.03 2.53
C PRO A 34 -9.52 -10.89 2.41
N ARG A 35 -9.06 -10.36 1.27
CA ARG A 35 -7.66 -10.00 1.04
C ARG A 35 -7.58 -8.60 0.44
N TYR A 36 -7.04 -7.68 1.24
CA TYR A 36 -6.78 -6.29 0.87
C TYR A 36 -5.30 -6.00 1.08
N ASP A 37 -4.55 -6.06 -0.02
CA ASP A 37 -3.11 -5.85 -0.01
C ASP A 37 -2.78 -4.37 0.22
N CYS A 38 -1.55 -4.07 0.64
CA CYS A 38 -1.12 -2.71 0.96
C CYS A 38 -0.25 -2.16 -0.17
N VAL A 39 -0.32 -0.85 -0.38
CA VAL A 39 0.36 -0.14 -1.47
C VAL A 39 1.13 1.07 -0.98
N VAL A 40 2.17 1.41 -1.72
CA VAL A 40 2.97 2.62 -1.56
C VAL A 40 2.53 3.62 -2.62
N ILE A 41 2.24 4.85 -2.20
CA ILE A 41 1.75 5.92 -3.06
C ILE A 41 2.84 6.97 -3.22
N ASN A 42 3.04 7.41 -4.47
CA ASN A 42 3.98 8.46 -4.86
C ASN A 42 3.47 9.85 -4.47
N THR A 43 3.54 10.15 -3.19
CA THR A 43 3.36 11.48 -2.59
C THR A 43 4.71 12.03 -2.13
N SER A 44 4.76 13.30 -1.72
CA SER A 44 5.95 13.91 -1.11
C SER A 44 5.61 14.36 0.33
N PRO A 45 6.03 13.62 1.37
CA PRO A 45 6.76 12.34 1.38
C PRO A 45 5.89 11.16 0.93
N ILE A 46 6.51 10.00 0.65
CA ILE A 46 5.76 8.78 0.26
C ILE A 46 4.79 8.34 1.36
N THR A 47 3.64 7.82 0.95
CA THR A 47 2.57 7.37 1.86
C THR A 47 2.22 5.92 1.61
N PHE A 48 1.53 5.33 2.57
CA PHE A 48 1.09 3.93 2.54
C PHE A 48 -0.43 3.88 2.61
N ALA A 49 -1.04 2.86 2.01
CA ALA A 49 -2.47 2.66 2.13
C ALA A 49 -2.87 1.19 1.96
N HIS A 50 -4.03 0.81 2.51
CA HIS A 50 -4.71 -0.43 2.12
C HIS A 50 -5.45 -0.23 0.80
N LEU A 51 -5.31 -1.18 -0.11
CA LEU A 51 -6.01 -1.21 -1.38
C LEU A 51 -7.39 -1.85 -1.19
N GLU A 52 -8.44 -1.03 -1.24
CA GLU A 52 -9.81 -1.44 -0.88
C GLU A 52 -10.63 -1.77 -2.11
N PHE A 53 -10.46 -1.01 -3.18
CA PHE A 53 -11.19 -1.23 -4.43
C PHE A 53 -10.40 -0.71 -5.62
N ILE A 54 -10.48 -1.38 -6.77
CA ILE A 54 -9.90 -0.92 -8.03
C ILE A 54 -11.01 -0.84 -9.07
N PHE A 55 -11.03 0.23 -9.86
CA PHE A 55 -12.00 0.39 -10.92
C PHE A 55 -11.50 1.29 -12.03
N THR A 56 -11.97 1.02 -13.24
CA THR A 56 -11.82 1.91 -14.40
C THR A 56 -13.10 2.69 -14.59
N CYS A 57 -12.99 4.01 -14.73
CA CYS A 57 -14.06 4.86 -15.21
C CYS A 57 -13.76 5.35 -16.63
N GLU A 58 -14.81 5.70 -17.38
CA GLU A 58 -14.71 6.26 -18.71
C GLU A 58 -15.45 7.60 -18.69
N ASP A 59 -14.81 8.66 -19.18
CA ASP A 59 -15.43 9.99 -19.26
C ASP A 59 -16.33 10.14 -20.52
N MET A 60 -17.03 11.27 -20.62
CA MET A 60 -17.89 11.58 -21.78
C MET A 60 -17.12 11.63 -23.11
N SER A 61 -15.80 11.77 -23.05
CA SER A 61 -14.88 11.77 -24.19
C SER A 61 -14.27 10.38 -24.46
N LYS A 62 -14.78 9.32 -23.84
CA LYS A 62 -14.28 7.94 -23.93
C LYS A 62 -12.84 7.73 -23.43
N ARG A 63 -12.32 8.65 -22.62
CA ARG A 63 -11.01 8.48 -21.98
C ARG A 63 -11.18 7.60 -20.75
N ARG A 64 -10.38 6.54 -20.69
CA ARG A 64 -10.35 5.61 -19.56
C ARG A 64 -9.43 6.14 -18.48
N CYS A 65 -9.85 5.97 -17.24
CA CYS A 65 -9.07 6.34 -16.08
C CYS A 65 -9.16 5.26 -15.01
N ASP A 66 -7.99 4.75 -14.60
CA ASP A 66 -7.89 3.71 -13.58
C ASP A 66 -7.64 4.34 -12.21
N ILE A 67 -8.53 4.01 -11.28
CA ILE A 67 -8.60 4.59 -9.95
C ILE A 67 -8.67 3.46 -8.92
N ALA A 68 -7.99 3.66 -7.80
CA ALA A 68 -8.15 2.87 -6.60
C ALA A 68 -8.87 3.68 -5.51
N LEU A 69 -9.78 3.03 -4.79
CA LEU A 69 -10.16 3.44 -3.45
C LEU A 69 -9.11 2.84 -2.50
N VAL A 70 -8.49 3.69 -1.71
CA VAL A 70 -7.51 3.28 -0.72
C VAL A 70 -7.85 3.82 0.65
N ARG A 71 -7.47 3.09 1.70
CA ARG A 71 -7.53 3.57 3.08
C ARG A 71 -6.14 4.00 3.51
N ASN A 72 -5.96 5.30 3.72
CA ASN A 72 -4.63 5.86 4.01
C ASN A 72 -4.11 5.38 5.36
N LEU A 73 -2.79 5.28 5.43
CA LEU A 73 -2.05 4.93 6.63
C LEU A 73 -1.10 6.08 6.98
N GLU A 74 -1.24 6.59 8.19
CA GLU A 74 -0.40 7.67 8.72
C GLU A 74 0.51 7.16 9.83
N TYR A 75 1.66 7.82 10.02
CA TYR A 75 2.55 7.52 11.13
C TYR A 75 1.84 7.70 12.48
N SER A 76 1.78 6.65 13.27
CA SER A 76 1.14 6.70 14.58
C SER A 76 1.98 7.52 15.56
N LYS A 77 1.30 8.31 16.41
CA LYS A 77 1.94 8.97 17.56
C LYS A 77 2.32 7.97 18.66
N TRP A 78 1.64 6.82 18.68
CA TRP A 78 1.95 5.74 19.61
C TRP A 78 3.21 5.00 19.16
N ARG A 79 4.13 4.77 20.09
CA ARG A 79 5.38 4.05 19.85
C ARG A 79 5.43 2.78 20.70
N LEU A 80 5.99 1.70 20.16
CA LEU A 80 6.27 0.53 20.97
C LEU A 80 7.29 0.84 22.05
N ARG A 81 7.06 0.30 23.23
CA ARG A 81 8.07 0.25 24.28
C ARG A 81 9.00 -0.94 24.03
N THR A 82 9.86 -0.80 23.03
CA THR A 82 10.81 -1.84 22.61
C THR A 82 12.23 -1.29 22.51
N LYS A 83 13.22 -2.18 22.57
CA LYS A 83 14.64 -1.84 22.37
C LYS A 83 15.01 -1.69 20.89
N TRP A 84 14.16 -2.15 19.99
CA TRP A 84 14.39 -2.10 18.55
C TRP A 84 14.07 -0.70 18.01
N GLU A 85 15.08 -0.02 17.49
CA GLU A 85 14.89 1.21 16.73
C GLU A 85 14.34 0.91 15.32
N GLY A 86 13.72 1.90 14.68
CA GLY A 86 13.20 1.78 13.30
C GLY A 86 11.82 1.11 13.17
N CYS A 87 11.26 0.53 14.24
CA CYS A 87 9.92 -0.05 14.22
C CYS A 87 8.86 1.05 13.98
N THR A 88 8.40 1.14 12.73
CA THR A 88 7.42 2.14 12.29
C THR A 88 6.01 1.59 12.47
N VAL A 89 5.19 2.31 13.25
CA VAL A 89 3.77 2.01 13.41
C VAL A 89 2.97 2.97 12.54
N LEU A 90 2.12 2.41 11.70
CA LEU A 90 1.15 3.14 10.90
C LEU A 90 -0.25 2.91 11.47
N GLU A 91 -1.14 3.87 11.26
CA GLU A 91 -2.52 3.85 11.70
C GLU A 91 -3.45 4.19 10.53
N GLU A 92 -4.48 3.38 10.35
CA GLU A 92 -5.50 3.56 9.33
C GLU A 92 -6.32 4.83 9.60
N LYS A 93 -6.51 5.63 8.56
CA LYS A 93 -7.25 6.90 8.60
C LYS A 93 -8.40 6.89 7.59
N SER A 94 -8.52 7.96 6.82
CA SER A 94 -9.58 8.20 5.88
C SER A 94 -9.41 7.40 4.58
N TYR A 95 -10.53 7.22 3.90
CA TYR A 95 -10.56 6.71 2.54
C TYR A 95 -10.30 7.84 1.55
N THR A 96 -9.51 7.56 0.51
CA THR A 96 -9.28 8.49 -0.59
C THR A 96 -9.21 7.77 -1.92
N PHE A 97 -9.51 8.48 -3.00
CA PHE A 97 -9.30 7.99 -4.36
C PHE A 97 -7.91 8.38 -4.86
N VAL A 98 -7.22 7.43 -5.49
CA VAL A 98 -5.88 7.62 -6.04
C VAL A 98 -5.83 7.02 -7.44
N PHE A 99 -5.24 7.73 -8.40
CA PHE A 99 -5.01 7.14 -9.72
C PHE A 99 -3.96 6.04 -9.64
N LEU A 100 -4.18 4.92 -10.33
CA LEU A 100 -3.26 3.77 -10.28
C LEU A 100 -1.82 4.13 -10.68
N LYS A 101 -1.63 5.12 -11.56
CA LYS A 101 -0.31 5.63 -11.97
C LYS A 101 0.53 6.21 -10.83
N TYR A 102 -0.07 6.54 -9.69
CA TYR A 102 0.64 7.03 -8.51
C TYR A 102 1.01 5.90 -7.55
N LEU A 103 0.56 4.67 -7.77
CA LEU A 103 1.03 3.52 -7.00
C LEU A 103 2.44 3.17 -7.45
N ILE A 104 3.35 3.02 -6.50
CA ILE A 104 4.75 2.66 -6.79
C ILE A 104 4.90 1.15 -6.78
N ARG A 105 4.46 0.51 -5.69
CA ARG A 105 4.64 -0.91 -5.42
C ARG A 105 3.73 -1.36 -4.28
N GLY A 106 3.64 -2.67 -4.04
CA GLY A 106 3.07 -3.22 -2.82
C GLY A 106 3.98 -3.00 -1.61
N CYS A 107 3.40 -3.10 -0.42
CA CYS A 107 4.16 -3.19 0.83
C CYS A 107 3.57 -4.25 1.77
N HIS A 108 4.38 -4.72 2.72
CA HIS A 108 3.94 -5.69 3.71
C HIS A 108 3.72 -5.02 5.05
N LEU A 109 2.47 -5.07 5.53
CA LEU A 109 2.06 -4.52 6.81
C LEU A 109 1.57 -5.64 7.72
N ILE A 110 1.95 -5.58 8.99
CA ILE A 110 1.59 -6.59 9.99
C ILE A 110 0.65 -5.95 11.01
N PRO A 111 -0.60 -6.42 11.19
CA PRO A 111 -1.51 -5.84 12.16
C PRO A 111 -0.95 -5.96 13.58
N THR A 112 -1.16 -4.95 14.42
CA THR A 112 -0.76 -5.01 15.82
C THR A 112 -1.70 -5.92 16.63
N PHE A 113 -1.25 -6.36 17.82
CA PHE A 113 -2.02 -7.27 18.66
C PHE A 113 -3.22 -6.58 19.31
N LYS A 114 -4.44 -7.06 19.01
CA LYS A 114 -5.75 -7.03 19.73
C LYS A 114 -6.23 -5.79 20.52
N LYS A 115 -5.41 -4.79 20.85
CA LYS A 115 -5.79 -3.60 21.63
C LYS A 115 -5.81 -2.30 20.84
N ASP A 116 -5.23 -2.29 19.63
CA ASP A 116 -5.10 -1.10 18.80
C ASP A 116 -5.66 -1.36 17.40
N GLU A 117 -7.00 -1.36 17.27
CA GLU A 117 -7.67 -1.52 15.98
C GLU A 117 -7.15 -0.49 14.96
N GLY A 118 -6.83 -0.97 13.75
CA GLY A 118 -6.34 -0.13 12.67
C GLY A 118 -4.86 0.27 12.76
N LYS A 119 -4.06 -0.27 13.70
CA LYS A 119 -2.60 -0.08 13.67
C LYS A 119 -1.89 -1.26 13.02
N CYS A 120 -0.82 -0.97 12.30
CA CYS A 120 0.04 -1.98 11.69
C CYS A 120 1.52 -1.59 11.75
N TYR A 121 2.39 -2.58 11.80
CA TYR A 121 3.82 -2.43 11.64
C TYR A 121 4.18 -2.43 10.16
N LEU A 122 4.98 -1.46 9.74
CA LEU A 122 5.62 -1.51 8.42
C LEU A 122 6.77 -2.52 8.48
N ASN A 123 6.72 -3.55 7.63
CA ASN A 123 7.80 -4.53 7.49
C ASN A 123 8.64 -4.19 6.26
N ASP A 124 9.85 -3.71 6.49
CA ASP A 124 10.86 -3.37 5.49
C ASP A 124 12.00 -4.40 5.40
N LEU A 125 11.97 -5.45 6.22
CA LEU A 125 13.07 -6.43 6.33
C LEU A 125 12.99 -7.57 5.32
N VAL A 126 11.80 -7.82 4.77
CA VAL A 126 11.57 -8.94 3.82
C VAL A 126 12.06 -8.59 2.42
N ASP A 127 12.24 -7.29 2.12
CA ASP A 127 12.60 -6.81 0.79
C ASP A 127 13.61 -5.66 0.88
N SER A 128 14.82 -5.88 0.36
CA SER A 128 15.87 -4.86 0.30
C SER A 128 15.43 -3.59 -0.44
N ASP A 129 14.61 -3.69 -1.50
CA ASP A 129 14.08 -2.50 -2.18
C ASP A 129 13.16 -1.70 -1.25
N ALA A 130 12.36 -2.38 -0.42
CA ALA A 130 11.49 -1.74 0.56
C ALA A 130 12.33 -0.96 1.57
N PHE A 131 13.39 -1.56 2.11
CA PHE A 131 14.31 -0.87 3.03
C PHE A 131 14.93 0.38 2.39
N VAL A 132 15.52 0.25 1.19
CA VAL A 132 16.14 1.39 0.49
C VAL A 132 15.12 2.49 0.20
N ARG A 133 13.90 2.12 -0.22
CA ARG A 133 12.87 3.07 -0.61
C ARG A 133 12.20 3.75 0.56
N PHE A 134 11.91 3.02 1.64
CA PHE A 134 11.10 3.52 2.76
C PHE A 134 11.93 4.15 3.86
N PHE A 135 13.17 3.69 4.05
CA PHE A 135 14.00 4.08 5.19
C PHE A 135 15.16 4.99 4.80
N LEU A 136 15.88 4.69 3.72
CA LEU A 136 17.07 5.46 3.32
C LEU A 136 16.74 6.73 2.52
N ASN A 137 15.59 6.78 1.85
CA ASN A 137 15.17 7.94 1.03
C ASN A 137 14.11 8.81 1.72
N LYS A 138 14.13 8.90 3.06
CA LYS A 138 13.25 9.80 3.83
C LYS A 138 13.70 11.26 3.77
#